data_AF-A0A7V8VV60-F1
#
_entry.id   AF-A0A7V8VV60-F1
#
_cell.length_a   1.000
_cell.length_b   1.000
_cell.length_c   1.000
_cell.angle_alpha   90.00
_cell.angle_beta   90.00
_cell.angle_gamma   90.00
#
_symmetry.space_group_name_H-M   'P 1'
#
loop_
_entity.id
_entity.type
_entity.pdbx_description
1 polymer ?
#
loop_
_entity_poly.entity_id
_entity_poly.type
_entity_poly.pdbx_seq_one_letter_code
_entity_poly.pdbx_strand_id
1 'polypeptide(L)' 'MGRPAFGLTPADLVRPNTSQPWNPLIAGAFYRRGIIDQWGRGTLKILELTEQAGLHSPEFEVRGGEVVVRFYPTTAGKP' A
#
# COMPACT_ATOMS: atom_id res chain seq x y z
N MET A 1 3.26 -11.87 -12.06
CA MET A 1 1.96 -11.97 -11.36
C MET A 1 2.12 -11.33 -9.98
N GLY A 2 1.81 -10.04 -9.85
CA GLY A 2 1.96 -9.26 -8.61
C GLY A 2 0.86 -9.53 -7.57
N ARG A 3 0.96 -10.63 -6.83
CA ARG A 3 0.10 -10.84 -5.65
C ARG A 3 0.68 -10.10 -4.43
N PRO A 4 -0.15 -9.67 -3.47
CA PRO A 4 0.35 -9.34 -2.14
C PRO A 4 1.20 -10.50 -1.62
N ALA A 5 2.29 -10.18 -0.91
CA ALA A 5 3.22 -11.18 -0.42
C ALA A 5 2.48 -12.24 0.41
N PHE A 6 2.76 -13.52 0.13
CA PHE A 6 2.36 -14.66 0.97
C PHE A 6 0.87 -14.69 1.40
N GLY A 7 -0.05 -14.50 0.46
CA GLY A 7 -1.48 -14.73 0.73
C GLY A 7 -2.21 -13.60 1.46
N LEU A 8 -1.57 -12.43 1.61
CA LEU A 8 -2.24 -11.23 2.10
C LEU A 8 -3.46 -10.87 1.23
N THR A 9 -4.56 -10.54 1.88
CA THR A 9 -5.79 -10.05 1.27
C THR A 9 -5.81 -8.52 1.25
N PRO A 10 -6.67 -7.87 0.44
CA PRO A 10 -6.86 -6.42 0.52
C PRO A 10 -7.20 -5.92 1.92
N ALA A 11 -7.96 -6.71 2.70
CA ALA A 11 -8.31 -6.36 4.08
C ALA A 11 -7.10 -6.36 5.02
N ASP A 12 -6.06 -7.14 4.72
CA ASP A 12 -4.83 -7.15 5.50
C ASP A 12 -3.96 -5.92 5.21
N LEU A 13 -4.08 -5.34 4.01
CA LEU A 13 -3.31 -4.15 3.61
C LEU A 13 -3.73 -2.90 4.39
N VAL A 14 -4.96 -2.87 4.92
CA VAL A 14 -5.47 -1.75 5.72
C VAL A 14 -5.26 -1.95 7.23
N ARG A 15 -4.48 -2.97 7.63
CA ARG A 15 -4.13 -3.28 9.02
C ARG A 15 -2.63 -3.50 9.14
N PRO A 16 -2.05 -3.45 10.36
CA PRO A 16 -0.68 -3.87 10.58
C PRO A 16 -0.49 -5.30 10.05
N ASN A 17 0.43 -5.45 9.11
CA ASN A 17 0.73 -6.73 8.49
C ASN A 17 2.25 -6.91 8.36
N THR A 18 2.70 -8.15 8.40
CA THR A 18 4.11 -8.51 8.21
C THR A 18 4.41 -8.66 6.73
N SER A 19 4.12 -7.62 5.93
CA SER A 19 4.49 -7.63 4.51
C SER A 19 5.97 -7.95 4.36
N GLN A 20 6.28 -8.89 3.47
CA GLN A 20 7.65 -9.32 3.21
C GLN A 20 8.00 -9.04 1.74
N PRO A 21 9.22 -8.55 1.46
CA PRO A 21 9.63 -8.32 0.09
C PRO A 21 9.83 -9.65 -0.65
N TRP A 22 9.31 -9.73 -1.88
CA TRP A 22 9.55 -10.87 -2.77
C TRP A 22 11.03 -11.05 -3.12
N ASN A 23 11.78 -9.95 -3.24
CA ASN A 23 13.22 -9.97 -3.44
C ASN A 23 13.91 -9.09 -2.36
N PRO A 24 14.43 -9.69 -1.28
CA PRO A 24 15.07 -8.96 -0.20
C PRO A 24 16.31 -8.15 -0.61
N LEU A 25 17.04 -8.57 -1.66
CA LEU A 25 18.24 -7.88 -2.12
C LEU A 25 17.90 -6.56 -2.79
N ILE A 26 16.94 -6.60 -3.73
CA ILE A 26 16.42 -5.39 -4.40
C ILE A 26 15.81 -4.46 -3.35
N ALA A 27 14.89 -5.00 -2.55
CA ALA A 27 14.18 -4.26 -1.51
C ALA A 27 15.14 -3.60 -0.50
N GLY A 28 16.16 -4.32 -0.05
CA GLY A 28 17.20 -3.80 0.84
C GLY A 28 18.06 -2.71 0.20
N ALA A 29 18.34 -2.79 -1.11
CA ALA A 29 19.07 -1.74 -1.82
C ALA A 29 18.28 -0.42 -1.85
N PHE A 30 16.98 -0.47 -2.16
CA PHE A 30 16.10 0.72 -2.15
C PHE A 30 15.89 1.28 -0.75
N TYR A 31 15.73 0.42 0.27
CA TYR A 31 15.60 0.85 1.67
C TYR A 31 16.86 1.58 2.16
N ARG A 32 18.05 1.02 1.93
CA ARG A 32 19.32 1.67 2.32
C ARG A 32 19.59 2.99 1.59
N ARG A 33 18.97 3.19 0.43
CA ARG A 33 19.02 4.46 -0.32
C ARG A 33 17.94 5.45 0.11
N GLY A 34 17.06 5.09 1.05
CA GLY A 34 15.97 5.95 1.54
C GLY A 34 14.84 6.14 0.53
N ILE A 35 14.75 5.28 -0.49
CA ILE A 35 13.74 5.41 -1.56
C ILE A 35 12.39 4.84 -1.10
N ILE A 36 12.41 3.86 -0.20
CA ILE A 36 11.22 3.21 0.36
C ILE A 36 11.36 3.05 1.88
N ASP A 37 10.23 3.06 2.57
CA ASP A 37 10.12 2.85 4.02
C ASP A 37 10.28 1.37 4.43
N GLN A 38 10.33 1.11 5.73
CA GLN A 38 10.32 -0.24 6.30
C GLN A 38 9.03 -1.01 5.96
N TRP A 39 9.16 -2.32 5.75
CA TRP A 39 8.07 -3.20 5.29
C TRP A 39 6.85 -3.23 6.21
N GLY A 40 5.68 -3.48 5.63
CA GLY A 40 4.44 -3.72 6.37
C GLY A 40 3.70 -2.47 6.85
N ARG A 41 4.23 -1.27 6.57
CA ARG A 41 3.62 0.00 7.00
C ARG A 41 3.24 0.95 5.88
N GLY A 42 3.69 0.69 4.65
CA GLY A 42 3.48 1.61 3.53
C GLY A 42 2.00 1.88 3.23
N THR A 43 1.16 0.85 3.24
CA THR A 43 -0.28 0.97 2.99
C THR A 43 -1.01 1.72 4.11
N LEU A 44 -0.62 1.50 5.36
CA LEU A 44 -1.14 2.26 6.50
C LEU A 44 -0.77 3.74 6.42
N LYS A 45 0.47 4.03 6.02
CA LYS A 45 0.94 5.41 5.87
C LYS A 45 0.22 6.13 4.73
N ILE A 46 -0.11 5.42 3.66
CA ILE A 46 -0.96 5.94 2.59
C ILE A 46 -2.34 6.33 3.14
N LEU A 47 -2.99 5.46 3.93
CA LEU A 47 -4.29 5.76 4.55
C LEU A 47 -4.20 7.00 5.46
N GLU A 48 -3.21 7.03 6.34
CA GLU A 48 -2.95 8.14 7.27
C GLU A 48 -2.76 9.47 6.53
N LEU A 49 -1.95 9.50 5.48
CA LEU A 49 -1.69 10.72 4.72
C LEU A 49 -2.93 11.21 3.96
N THR A 50 -3.75 10.30 3.43
CA THR A 50 -5.02 10.70 2.79
C THR A 50 -6.02 11.24 3.80
N GLU A 51 -6.08 10.67 4.99
CA GLU A 51 -6.94 11.16 6.09
C GLU A 51 -6.49 12.54 6.57
N GLN A 52 -5.18 12.73 6.81
CA GLN A 52 -4.60 14.02 7.21
C GLN A 52 -4.83 15.12 6.16
N ALA A 53 -4.86 14.76 4.88
CA ALA A 53 -5.15 15.67 3.79
C ALA A 53 -6.66 15.93 3.58
N GLY A 54 -7.54 15.28 4.36
CA GLY A 54 -9.00 15.37 4.20
C GLY A 54 -9.52 14.75 2.89
N LEU A 55 -8.76 13.82 2.31
CA LEU A 55 -9.11 13.12 1.06
C LEU A 55 -9.87 11.83 1.34
N HIS A 56 -10.58 11.34 0.33
CA HIS A 56 -11.18 10.01 0.39
C HIS A 56 -10.08 8.94 0.52
N SER A 57 -10.27 8.00 1.43
CA SER A 57 -9.34 6.89 1.62
C SER A 57 -9.16 6.08 0.33
N PRO A 58 -7.93 5.67 -0.01
CA PRO A 58 -7.69 4.87 -1.19
C PRO A 58 -8.27 3.47 -1.04
N GLU A 59 -8.67 2.88 -2.16
CA GLU A 59 -9.13 1.50 -2.21
C GLU A 59 -8.01 0.56 -2.63
N PHE A 60 -7.94 -0.58 -1.95
CA PHE A 60 -7.02 -1.66 -2.27
C PHE A 60 -7.82 -2.83 -2.85
N GLU A 61 -7.40 -3.32 -4.01
CA GLU A 61 -8.01 -4.48 -4.64
C GLU A 61 -6.95 -5.44 -5.16
N VAL A 62 -7.31 -6.72 -5.27
CA VAL A 62 -6.49 -7.72 -5.98
C VAL A 62 -7.26 -8.20 -7.20
N ARG A 63 -6.73 -7.97 -8.40
CA ARG A 63 -7.35 -8.36 -9.68
C ARG A 63 -6.35 -9.13 -10.52
N GLY A 64 -6.71 -10.33 -11.00
CA GLY A 64 -5.83 -11.09 -11.90
C GLY A 64 -4.44 -11.44 -11.34
N GLY A 65 -4.26 -11.41 -10.02
CA GLY A 65 -2.95 -11.54 -9.40
C GLY A 65 -2.08 -10.28 -9.51
N GLU A 66 -2.70 -9.11 -9.53
CA GLU A 66 -2.11 -7.77 -9.40
C GLU A 66 -2.71 -7.08 -8.17
N VAL A 67 -1.95 -6.18 -7.55
CA VAL A 67 -2.46 -5.26 -6.51
C VAL A 67 -2.79 -3.94 -7.17
N VAL A 68 -4.04 -3.52 -7.05
CA VAL A 68 -4.53 -2.23 -7.53
C VAL A 68 -4.76 -1.31 -6.34
N VAL A 69 -4.23 -0.09 -6.42
CA VAL A 69 -4.50 0.99 -5.46
C VAL A 69 -5.21 2.11 -6.20
N ARG A 70 -6.43 2.45 -5.78
CA ARG A 70 -7.23 3.52 -6.40
C ARG A 70 -7.25 4.73 -5.48
N PHE A 71 -6.82 5.87 -6.03
CA PHE A 71 -6.93 7.18 -5.39
C PHE A 71 -8.05 7.98 -6.04
N TYR A 72 -8.69 8.83 -5.24
CA TYR A 72 -9.78 9.68 -5.68
C TYR A 72 -9.30 11.14 -5.85
N PRO A 73 -9.77 11.85 -6.88
CA PRO A 73 -9.45 13.26 -7.07
C PRO A 73 -10.09 14.13 -5.98
N THR A 74 -9.39 15.19 -5.56
CA THR A 74 -9.80 16.13 -4.50
C THR A 74 -11.15 16.81 -4.76
N THR A 75 -11.60 16.87 -6.02
CA THR A 75 -12.83 17.58 -6.43
C THR A 75 -14.10 16.73 -6.28
N ALA A 76 -14.00 15.46 -5.92
CA ALA A 76 -15.19 14.70 -5.53
C ALA A 76 -15.65 15.21 -4.15
N GLY A 77 -16.50 16.24 -4.17
CA GLY A 77 -17.22 16.71 -3.00
C GLY A 77 -17.81 15.51 -2.26
N LYS A 78 -17.64 15.51 -0.94
CA LYS A 78 -18.33 14.58 -0.04
C LYS A 78 -19.83 14.55 -0.42
N PRO A 79 -20.46 13.37 -0.57
CA PRO A 79 -21.90 13.31 -0.80
C PRO A 79 -22.68 13.99 0.34
#